data_AF-A0A2K1NYF1-F1
#
_entry.id   AF-A0A2K1NYF1-F1
#
_cell.length_a   1.000
_cell.length_b   1.000
_cell.length_c   1.000
_cell.angle_alpha   90.00
_cell.angle_beta   90.00
_cell.angle_gamma   90.00
#
_symmetry.space_group_name_H-M   'P 1'
#
loop_
_entity.id
_entity.type
_entity.pdbx_description
1 polymer ?
#
loop_
_entity_poly.entity_id
_entity_poly.type
_entity_poly.pdbx_seq_one_letter_code
_entity_poly.pdbx_strand_id
1 'polypeptide(L)'
;MPKIDLNDVKAIKIKARNFHGRIKVCYGEITHLEYVDQDVNVGTAWDSDHTSVSIDIDYEKGDFLSRFFTFSKMFHEVPINLYIGDQVNDVELDLSSADIETNLDSTNLGNLTIKTRSGDIDINGANQTKMLESLMVNTGSGDVSIDLNDSDMDELILKGASGDFEIHNVNILKGDFSMASGDVLVENSKIENLKVSMASGDVSIKNCIVKAANFKSASGDIFVDSLVEDFYCTVNTASGDIDLIVQGKEKIYLEAPTHRYSSSIKSNVDLVQSSDSSTLPKKRVLKINVMSGDISIRGVEPQGEAMEEMGKEKREDNSKGDEFLTIEEKKILSLLKEKKISRSFAIELLKELGYSEELADKFLKDRGE
;
A
#
# COMPACT_ATOMS: atom_id res chain seq x y z
N MET A 1 24.77 8.98 28.57
CA MET A 1 23.41 8.43 28.68
C MET A 1 23.50 7.20 29.57
N PRO A 2 22.66 7.06 30.61
CA PRO A 2 22.43 5.76 31.24
C PRO A 2 22.25 4.66 30.20
N LYS A 3 22.76 3.48 30.51
CA LYS A 3 22.73 2.31 29.64
C LYS A 3 22.19 1.12 30.43
N ILE A 4 21.19 0.46 29.88
CA ILE A 4 20.68 -0.83 30.37
C ILE A 4 21.27 -1.91 29.48
N ASP A 5 22.05 -2.79 30.09
CA ASP A 5 22.59 -3.96 29.43
C ASP A 5 21.48 -5.02 29.29
N LEU A 6 21.29 -5.51 28.06
CA LEU A 6 20.27 -6.49 27.68
C LEU A 6 20.91 -7.68 26.96
N ASN A 7 22.15 -8.03 27.35
CA ASN A 7 22.86 -9.19 26.83
C ASN A 7 22.03 -10.48 26.93
N ASP A 8 22.20 -11.35 25.94
CA ASP A 8 21.55 -12.66 25.80
C ASP A 8 20.01 -12.66 25.63
N VAL A 9 19.37 -11.48 25.58
CA VAL A 9 17.94 -11.37 25.35
C VAL A 9 17.56 -11.81 23.93
N LYS A 10 16.43 -12.51 23.82
CA LYS A 10 15.85 -12.94 22.55
C LYS A 10 14.60 -12.15 22.17
N ALA A 11 13.85 -11.67 23.16
CA ALA A 11 12.65 -10.88 22.96
C ALA A 11 12.64 -9.62 23.82
N ILE A 12 12.35 -8.47 23.21
CA ILE A 12 12.31 -7.17 23.89
C ILE A 12 10.92 -6.56 23.71
N LYS A 13 10.30 -6.17 24.82
CA LYS A 13 9.06 -5.42 24.81
C LYS A 13 9.24 -4.07 25.49
N ILE A 14 9.09 -2.98 24.75
CA ILE A 14 9.10 -1.62 25.30
C ILE A 14 7.67 -1.11 25.43
N LYS A 15 7.30 -0.62 26.62
CA LYS A 15 6.03 0.03 26.87
C LYS A 15 6.27 1.46 27.33
N ALA A 16 5.73 2.43 26.60
CA ALA A 16 5.88 3.84 26.94
C ALA A 16 4.53 4.58 26.80
N ARG A 17 3.74 4.58 27.87
CA ARG A 17 2.34 5.06 27.83
C ARG A 17 2.17 6.58 27.95
N ASN A 18 3.19 7.29 28.43
CA ASN A 18 3.18 8.74 28.62
C ASN A 18 4.36 9.42 27.90
N PHE A 19 4.97 8.74 26.95
CA PHE A 19 6.18 9.21 26.29
C PHE A 19 5.85 10.00 25.01
N HIS A 20 6.46 11.17 24.89
CA HIS A 20 6.33 12.10 23.76
C HIS A 20 7.75 12.49 23.35
N GLY A 21 8.46 11.55 22.74
CA GLY A 21 9.86 11.70 22.34
C GLY A 21 10.14 10.78 21.17
N ARG A 22 11.41 10.51 20.90
CA ARG A 22 11.84 9.67 19.79
C ARG A 22 12.41 8.36 20.29
N ILE A 23 11.98 7.25 19.72
CA ILE A 23 12.59 5.93 19.94
C ILE A 23 13.29 5.52 18.65
N LYS A 24 14.61 5.39 18.73
CA LYS A 24 15.42 4.85 17.65
C LYS A 24 15.73 3.39 17.90
N VAL A 25 15.49 2.53 16.92
CA VAL A 25 15.90 1.12 16.95
C VAL A 25 16.93 0.90 15.86
N CYS A 26 18.09 0.34 16.21
CA CYS A 26 19.15 0.09 15.24
C CYS A 26 20.01 -1.12 15.62
N TYR A 27 20.77 -1.65 14.67
CA TYR A 27 21.75 -2.70 14.95
C TYR A 27 22.84 -2.25 15.93
N GLY A 28 23.27 -3.15 16.80
CA GLY A 28 24.51 -3.00 17.55
C GLY A 28 25.12 -4.36 17.91
N GLU A 29 26.45 -4.43 18.01
CA GLU A 29 27.15 -5.66 18.39
C GLU A 29 26.70 -6.23 19.74
N ILE A 30 26.19 -5.35 20.62
CA ILE A 30 25.71 -5.66 21.96
C ILE A 30 24.31 -5.09 22.11
N THR A 31 23.36 -5.90 22.57
CA THR A 31 22.00 -5.44 22.84
C THR A 31 21.96 -4.56 24.08
N HIS A 32 21.51 -3.32 23.93
CA HIS A 32 21.38 -2.40 25.06
C HIS A 32 20.41 -1.25 24.75
N LEU A 33 19.90 -0.63 25.82
CA LEU A 33 19.07 0.56 25.75
C LEU A 33 19.84 1.76 26.30
N GLU A 34 19.86 2.88 25.57
CA GLU A 34 20.37 4.17 26.01
C GLU A 34 19.23 5.17 26.17
N TYR A 35 19.22 5.92 27.27
CA TYR A 35 18.22 6.96 27.55
C TYR A 35 18.85 8.14 28.32
N VAL A 36 18.09 9.20 28.57
CA VAL A 36 18.54 10.37 29.32
C VAL A 36 18.09 10.28 30.79
N ASP A 37 19.01 10.46 31.73
CA ASP A 37 18.84 10.14 33.16
C ASP A 37 17.90 11.08 33.94
N GLN A 38 17.76 12.34 33.50
CA GLN A 38 17.21 13.39 34.38
C GLN A 38 15.68 13.36 34.52
N ASP A 39 14.95 12.85 33.52
CA ASP A 39 13.48 12.95 33.45
C ASP A 39 12.78 11.65 33.03
N VAL A 40 13.53 10.57 32.80
CA VAL A 40 12.98 9.29 32.32
C VAL A 40 13.16 8.21 33.38
N ASN A 41 12.04 7.69 33.86
CA ASN A 41 12.04 6.51 34.71
C ASN A 41 11.96 5.26 33.83
N VAL A 42 12.95 4.39 33.95
CA VAL A 42 13.01 3.12 33.22
C VAL A 42 12.99 1.96 34.20
N GLY A 43 11.96 1.11 34.10
CA GLY A 43 11.83 -0.14 34.84
C GLY A 43 12.03 -1.33 33.91
N THR A 44 12.70 -2.38 34.39
CA THR A 44 12.91 -3.63 33.64
C THR A 44 12.34 -4.82 34.40
N ALA A 45 11.58 -5.67 33.73
CA ALA A 45 11.07 -6.93 34.25
C ALA A 45 11.45 -8.07 33.29
N TRP A 46 12.14 -9.07 33.80
CA TRP A 46 12.55 -10.26 33.04
C TRP A 46 11.56 -11.40 33.27
N ASP A 47 11.42 -12.27 32.28
CA ASP A 47 10.73 -13.54 32.44
C ASP A 47 11.53 -14.54 33.28
N SER A 48 10.92 -15.70 33.56
CA SER A 48 11.50 -16.70 34.49
C SER A 48 12.72 -17.41 33.93
N ASP A 49 12.89 -17.46 32.61
CA ASP A 49 14.03 -18.09 31.92
C ASP A 49 15.08 -17.08 31.45
N HIS A 50 14.89 -15.78 31.73
CA HIS A 50 15.77 -14.67 31.36
C HIS A 50 16.00 -14.55 29.85
N THR A 51 15.03 -14.96 29.03
CA THR A 51 15.13 -14.83 27.56
C THR A 51 14.35 -13.64 27.02
N SER A 52 13.42 -13.10 27.80
CA SER A 52 12.59 -11.96 27.40
C SER A 52 12.63 -10.85 28.45
N VAL A 53 12.68 -9.60 27.98
CA VAL A 53 12.64 -8.42 28.84
C VAL A 53 11.46 -7.53 28.48
N SER A 54 10.73 -7.07 29.50
CA SER A 54 9.78 -5.97 29.40
C SER A 54 10.39 -4.71 30.02
N ILE A 55 10.43 -3.63 29.25
CA ILE A 55 10.96 -2.33 29.64
C ILE A 55 9.79 -1.35 29.69
N ASP A 56 9.45 -0.89 30.89
CA ASP A 56 8.44 0.13 31.11
C ASP A 56 9.14 1.50 31.22
N ILE A 57 8.80 2.41 30.32
CA ILE A 57 9.36 3.76 30.23
C ILE A 57 8.26 4.75 30.61
N ASP A 58 8.49 5.49 31.68
CA ASP A 58 7.60 6.58 32.10
C ASP A 58 8.37 7.90 32.06
N TYR A 59 7.78 8.88 31.40
CA TYR A 59 8.30 10.23 31.31
C TYR A 59 7.36 11.14 32.07
N GLU A 60 7.81 11.62 33.23
CA GLU A 60 7.11 12.67 33.94
C GLU A 60 7.33 13.98 33.17
N LYS A 61 6.36 14.36 32.34
CA LYS A 61 6.35 15.65 31.63
C LYS A 61 6.81 16.78 32.54
N GLY A 62 7.97 17.35 32.23
CA GLY A 62 8.39 18.74 32.43
C GLY A 62 8.26 19.28 33.86
N ASP A 63 9.28 20.04 34.29
CA ASP A 63 9.32 20.81 35.53
C ASP A 63 7.92 21.28 36.01
N PHE A 64 7.63 21.13 37.31
CA PHE A 64 6.33 21.29 38.00
C PHE A 64 5.37 22.36 37.41
N LEU A 65 5.92 23.45 36.87
CA LEU A 65 5.23 24.53 36.16
C LEU A 65 4.46 24.10 34.90
N SER A 66 4.87 23.04 34.20
CA SER A 66 4.20 22.51 33.01
C SER A 66 2.81 21.94 33.31
N ARG A 67 2.56 21.56 34.57
CA ARG A 67 1.25 21.18 35.10
C ARG A 67 0.31 22.37 35.33
N PHE A 68 0.85 23.59 35.44
CA PHE A 68 0.09 24.82 35.75
C PHE A 68 0.04 25.83 34.60
N PHE A 69 1.02 25.81 33.69
CA PHE A 69 1.17 26.83 32.66
C PHE A 69 1.48 26.21 31.28
N THR A 70 0.54 26.35 30.35
CA THR A 70 0.63 25.79 28.98
C THR A 70 1.82 26.36 28.17
N PHE A 71 2.30 27.56 28.50
CA PHE A 71 3.43 28.22 27.83
C PHE A 71 4.81 27.66 28.22
N SER A 72 4.88 26.83 29.27
CA SER A 72 6.14 26.26 29.78
C SER A 72 6.46 24.87 29.22
N LYS A 73 5.65 24.34 28.30
CA LYS A 73 5.95 23.10 27.57
C LYS A 73 7.06 23.35 26.56
N MET A 74 8.32 23.42 27.01
CA MET A 74 9.44 23.05 26.15
C MET A 74 9.34 21.54 25.93
N PHE A 75 8.82 21.14 24.78
CA PHE A 75 8.88 19.75 24.33
C PHE A 75 10.32 19.46 23.94
N HIS A 76 11.15 19.08 24.91
CA HIS A 76 12.40 18.42 24.58
C HIS A 76 12.02 17.02 24.07
N GLU A 77 12.25 16.76 22.78
CA GLU A 77 12.26 15.39 22.27
C GLU A 77 13.33 14.63 23.08
N VAL A 78 12.87 13.72 23.93
CA VAL A 78 13.77 12.85 24.67
C VAL A 78 14.13 11.70 23.74
N PRO A 79 15.41 11.49 23.40
CA PRO A 79 15.82 10.37 22.58
C PRO A 79 16.02 9.13 23.44
N ILE A 80 15.51 8.00 22.96
CA ILE A 80 15.77 6.65 23.50
C ILE A 80 16.29 5.81 22.34
N ASN A 81 17.48 5.22 22.52
CA ASN A 81 18.09 4.39 21.50
C ASN A 81 18.12 2.94 21.98
N LEU A 82 17.50 2.04 21.22
CA LEU A 82 17.62 0.61 21.39
C LEU A 82 18.58 0.07 20.33
N TYR A 83 19.68 -0.50 20.78
CA TYR A 83 20.61 -1.24 19.93
C TYR A 83 20.30 -2.73 20.07
N ILE A 84 20.06 -3.41 18.95
CA ILE A 84 19.74 -4.84 18.90
C ILE A 84 20.89 -5.65 18.28
N GLY A 85 21.34 -6.67 19.00
CA GLY A 85 22.29 -7.67 18.51
C GLY A 85 21.60 -8.84 17.81
N ASP A 86 22.40 -9.67 17.14
CA ASP A 86 21.92 -10.78 16.29
C ASP A 86 21.13 -11.86 17.04
N GLN A 87 21.19 -11.90 18.38
CA GLN A 87 20.40 -12.83 19.21
C GLN A 87 18.94 -12.44 19.39
N VAL A 88 18.56 -11.19 19.11
CA VAL A 88 17.21 -10.66 19.32
C VAL A 88 16.34 -11.03 18.13
N ASN A 89 15.34 -11.88 18.37
CA ASN A 89 14.41 -12.33 17.33
C ASN A 89 13.11 -11.51 17.32
N ASP A 90 12.69 -10.99 18.47
CA ASP A 90 11.37 -10.36 18.62
C ASP A 90 11.49 -9.00 19.30
N VAL A 91 10.92 -7.97 18.69
CA VAL A 91 10.80 -6.63 19.28
C VAL A 91 9.35 -6.16 19.22
N GLU A 92 8.78 -5.79 20.37
CA GLU A 92 7.46 -5.16 20.46
C GLU A 92 7.58 -3.77 21.10
N LEU A 93 7.12 -2.74 20.40
CA LEU A 93 6.99 -1.37 20.90
C LEU A 93 5.51 -1.06 21.12
N ASP A 94 5.12 -0.70 22.35
CA ASP A 94 3.75 -0.30 22.73
C ASP A 94 3.78 1.10 23.33
N LEU A 95 3.51 2.09 22.48
CA LEU A 95 3.82 3.49 22.68
C LEU A 95 2.55 4.35 22.64
N SER A 96 2.57 5.50 23.32
CA SER A 96 1.50 6.48 23.19
C SER A 96 1.64 7.35 21.94
N SER A 97 2.70 8.14 21.89
CA SER A 97 2.81 9.27 20.94
C SER A 97 4.26 9.55 20.59
N ALA A 98 5.11 8.53 20.70
CA ALA A 98 6.52 8.67 20.42
C ALA A 98 6.76 8.36 18.95
N ASP A 99 7.60 9.16 18.31
CA ASP A 99 8.02 8.93 16.93
C ASP A 99 9.05 7.81 16.93
N ILE A 100 8.96 6.93 15.94
CA ILE A 100 9.80 5.75 15.84
C ILE A 100 10.66 5.85 14.60
N GLU A 101 11.97 5.74 14.79
CA GLU A 101 12.93 5.66 13.70
C GLU A 101 13.63 4.30 13.81
N THR A 102 13.36 3.41 12.87
CA THR A 102 14.01 2.09 12.84
C THR A 102 14.98 2.06 11.68
N ASN A 103 16.22 1.69 11.94
CA ASN A 103 17.19 1.30 10.91
C ASN A 103 17.51 -0.20 11.10
N LEU A 104 17.11 -1.01 10.14
CA LEU A 104 17.26 -2.47 10.15
C LEU A 104 18.53 -2.96 9.43
N ASP A 105 19.46 -2.08 9.08
CA ASP A 105 20.71 -2.43 8.42
C ASP A 105 21.47 -3.46 9.25
N SER A 106 21.86 -4.57 8.63
CA SER A 106 22.61 -5.66 9.27
C SER A 106 21.89 -6.33 10.45
N THR A 107 20.62 -6.04 10.70
CA THR A 107 19.81 -6.70 11.73
C THR A 107 19.30 -8.06 11.25
N ASN A 108 19.16 -8.99 12.20
CA ASN A 108 18.53 -10.28 12.01
C ASN A 108 17.37 -10.37 13.01
N LEU A 109 16.20 -9.88 12.61
CA LEU A 109 15.05 -9.73 13.49
C LEU A 109 13.88 -10.52 12.88
N GLY A 110 13.43 -11.60 13.52
CA GLY A 110 12.28 -12.35 13.03
C GLY A 110 11.03 -11.48 12.97
N ASN A 111 10.65 -10.86 14.10
CA ASN A 111 9.40 -10.11 14.21
C ASN A 111 9.60 -8.71 14.81
N LEU A 112 9.04 -7.71 14.14
CA LEU A 112 8.91 -6.34 14.65
C LEU A 112 7.43 -5.98 14.77
N THR A 113 6.97 -5.66 15.98
CA THR A 113 5.63 -5.15 16.24
C THR A 113 5.69 -3.75 16.80
N ILE A 114 5.05 -2.78 16.16
CA ILE A 114 4.96 -1.39 16.61
C ILE A 114 3.49 -1.03 16.81
N LYS A 115 3.16 -0.58 18.01
CA LYS A 115 1.84 -0.05 18.37
C LYS A 115 2.04 1.36 18.88
N THR A 116 1.37 2.31 18.25
CA THR A 116 1.38 3.71 18.68
C THR A 116 -0.01 4.31 18.54
N ARG A 117 -0.34 5.32 19.34
CA ARG A 117 -1.60 6.06 19.13
C ARG A 117 -1.43 7.13 18.07
N SER A 118 -0.30 7.83 18.04
CA SER A 118 -0.17 9.05 17.23
C SER A 118 1.26 9.44 16.87
N GLY A 119 2.25 8.58 17.10
CA GLY A 119 3.63 8.87 16.69
C GLY A 119 3.85 8.41 15.26
N ASP A 120 4.71 9.13 14.54
CA ASP A 120 5.08 8.78 13.17
C ASP A 120 6.12 7.65 13.18
N ILE A 121 6.11 6.82 12.13
CA ILE A 121 6.91 5.60 12.07
C ILE A 121 7.70 5.59 10.77
N ASP A 122 9.02 5.73 10.89
CA ASP A 122 9.96 5.59 9.79
C ASP A 122 10.75 4.30 9.98
N ILE A 123 10.62 3.36 9.03
CA ILE A 123 11.37 2.10 9.03
C ILE A 123 12.21 2.04 7.77
N ASN A 124 13.51 2.12 7.95
CA ASN A 124 14.49 2.06 6.88
C ASN A 124 15.37 0.82 7.03
N GLY A 125 15.83 0.26 5.92
CA GLY A 125 16.80 -0.83 5.90
C GLY A 125 17.50 -0.93 4.55
N ALA A 126 18.77 -1.31 4.54
CA ALA A 126 19.58 -1.52 3.36
C ALA A 126 19.48 -2.97 2.87
N ASN A 127 20.04 -3.26 1.68
CA ASN A 127 20.13 -4.61 1.09
C ASN A 127 20.88 -5.64 1.98
N GLN A 128 21.43 -5.22 3.12
CA GLN A 128 22.09 -6.07 4.12
C GLN A 128 21.19 -6.38 5.33
N THR A 129 19.90 -6.04 5.28
CA THR A 129 18.92 -6.54 6.26
C THR A 129 18.87 -8.05 6.13
N LYS A 130 19.39 -8.78 7.12
CA LYS A 130 19.69 -10.21 6.97
C LYS A 130 18.42 -11.07 7.01
N MET A 131 17.44 -10.65 7.82
CA MET A 131 16.15 -11.34 7.95
C MET A 131 15.15 -10.41 8.64
N LEU A 132 13.97 -10.23 8.04
CA LEU A 132 12.75 -9.72 8.67
C LEU A 132 11.58 -10.59 8.20
N GLU A 133 11.10 -11.51 9.05
CA GLU A 133 10.01 -12.41 8.66
C GLU A 133 8.67 -11.68 8.70
N SER A 134 8.40 -10.95 9.78
CA SER A 134 7.14 -10.24 9.97
C SER A 134 7.29 -8.84 10.53
N LEU A 135 6.59 -7.89 9.92
CA LEU A 135 6.42 -6.52 10.41
C LEU A 135 4.93 -6.24 10.63
N MET A 136 4.57 -5.88 11.86
CA MET A 136 3.24 -5.43 12.22
C MET A 136 3.27 -4.01 12.78
N VAL A 137 2.58 -3.09 12.12
CA VAL A 137 2.37 -1.73 12.59
C VAL A 137 0.88 -1.49 12.88
N ASN A 138 0.59 -0.93 14.05
CA ASN A 138 -0.75 -0.49 14.43
C ASN A 138 -0.68 0.93 14.99
N THR A 139 -1.14 1.89 14.21
CA THR A 139 -1.16 3.31 14.54
C THR A 139 -2.60 3.82 14.68
N GLY A 140 -2.82 4.74 15.60
CA GLY A 140 -4.09 5.45 15.69
C GLY A 140 -4.18 6.57 14.67
N SER A 141 -3.16 7.43 14.58
CA SER A 141 -3.21 8.65 13.77
C SER A 141 -1.86 9.14 13.23
N GLY A 142 -0.79 8.35 13.35
CA GLY A 142 0.54 8.71 12.85
C GLY A 142 0.81 8.10 11.47
N ASP A 143 1.68 8.74 10.71
CA ASP A 143 2.05 8.30 9.36
C ASP A 143 3.10 7.18 9.43
N VAL A 144 3.12 6.32 8.41
CA VAL A 144 4.04 5.17 8.35
C VAL A 144 4.78 5.19 7.03
N SER A 145 6.11 5.32 7.08
CA SER A 145 7.00 5.20 5.93
C SER A 145 7.91 3.99 6.09
N ILE A 146 7.96 3.13 5.06
CA ILE A 146 8.78 1.91 5.04
C ILE A 146 9.60 1.87 3.76
N ASP A 147 10.92 1.81 3.88
CA ASP A 147 11.85 1.59 2.75
C ASP A 147 12.94 0.58 3.16
N LEU A 148 12.87 -0.64 2.64
CA LEU A 148 13.82 -1.71 2.97
C LEU A 148 14.74 -2.10 1.82
N ASN A 149 14.91 -1.24 0.81
CA ASN A 149 15.86 -1.44 -0.31
C ASN A 149 15.88 -2.87 -0.88
N ASP A 150 14.71 -3.32 -1.36
CA ASP A 150 14.42 -4.62 -1.97
C ASP A 150 14.57 -5.83 -1.04
N SER A 151 14.51 -5.64 0.28
CA SER A 151 14.55 -6.74 1.25
C SER A 151 13.31 -7.62 1.17
N ASP A 152 13.50 -8.92 1.39
CA ASP A 152 12.43 -9.93 1.43
C ASP A 152 11.79 -10.02 2.82
N MET A 153 10.46 -10.15 2.84
CA MET A 153 9.65 -10.30 4.05
C MET A 153 8.45 -11.21 3.79
N ASP A 154 8.11 -12.07 4.75
CA ASP A 154 6.98 -12.99 4.60
C ASP A 154 5.64 -12.26 4.80
N GLU A 155 5.54 -11.45 5.85
CA GLU A 155 4.27 -10.80 6.22
C GLU A 155 4.43 -9.33 6.63
N LEU A 156 3.72 -8.44 5.94
CA LEU A 156 3.58 -7.02 6.32
C LEU A 156 2.12 -6.73 6.69
N ILE A 157 1.88 -6.33 7.93
CA ILE A 157 0.55 -5.96 8.42
C ILE A 157 0.56 -4.51 8.88
N LEU A 158 -0.22 -3.66 8.20
CA LEU A 158 -0.38 -2.25 8.56
C LEU A 158 -1.82 -1.98 8.98
N LYS A 159 -2.00 -1.40 10.16
CA LYS A 159 -3.31 -1.04 10.71
C LYS A 159 -3.32 0.41 11.16
N GLY A 160 -4.28 1.17 10.66
CA GLY A 160 -4.42 2.61 10.93
C GLY A 160 -5.86 2.98 11.24
N ALA A 161 -6.10 3.96 12.12
CA ALA A 161 -7.39 4.65 12.14
C ALA A 161 -7.34 5.90 11.24
N SER A 162 -6.29 6.70 11.34
CA SER A 162 -5.95 7.76 10.39
C SER A 162 -4.44 7.85 10.15
N GLY A 163 -4.05 8.59 9.11
CA GLY A 163 -2.65 8.77 8.69
C GLY A 163 -2.43 8.16 7.30
N ASP A 164 -1.22 8.31 6.76
CA ASP A 164 -0.87 7.79 5.45
C ASP A 164 0.17 6.67 5.55
N PHE A 165 0.08 5.68 4.65
CA PHE A 165 1.04 4.59 4.55
C PHE A 165 1.83 4.68 3.24
N GLU A 166 3.14 4.85 3.36
CA GLU A 166 4.08 4.89 2.24
C GLU A 166 5.03 3.69 2.34
N ILE A 167 5.01 2.81 1.33
CA ILE A 167 5.84 1.60 1.28
C ILE A 167 6.65 1.62 -0.01
N HIS A 168 7.97 1.51 0.13
CA HIS A 168 8.93 1.60 -0.96
C HIS A 168 9.91 0.41 -0.93
N ASN A 169 10.31 -0.04 -2.12
CA ASN A 169 11.45 -0.95 -2.32
C ASN A 169 11.41 -2.18 -1.38
N VAL A 170 10.34 -2.97 -1.43
CA VAL A 170 10.13 -4.10 -0.51
C VAL A 170 9.56 -5.32 -1.26
N ASN A 171 10.02 -6.53 -0.93
CA ASN A 171 9.49 -7.78 -1.46
C ASN A 171 8.68 -8.52 -0.39
N ILE A 172 7.39 -8.75 -0.62
CA ILE A 172 6.44 -9.27 0.38
C ILE A 172 5.69 -10.50 -0.14
N LEU A 173 5.65 -11.58 0.64
CA LEU A 173 4.77 -12.71 0.32
C LEU A 173 3.30 -12.41 0.63
N LYS A 174 3.02 -11.75 1.77
CA LYS A 174 1.66 -11.38 2.18
C LYS A 174 1.59 -9.99 2.82
N GLY A 175 0.91 -9.05 2.15
CA GLY A 175 0.58 -7.72 2.69
C GLY A 175 -0.89 -7.62 3.12
N ASP A 176 -1.18 -7.18 4.34
CA ASP A 176 -2.53 -6.84 4.82
C ASP A 176 -2.58 -5.43 5.40
N PHE A 177 -3.09 -4.49 4.61
CA PHE A 177 -3.17 -3.08 4.95
C PHE A 177 -4.63 -2.73 5.24
N SER A 178 -4.89 -2.21 6.45
CA SER A 178 -6.24 -1.88 6.90
C SER A 178 -6.26 -0.50 7.53
N MET A 179 -7.03 0.43 6.97
CA MET A 179 -7.07 1.81 7.46
C MET A 179 -8.50 2.36 7.47
N ALA A 180 -8.89 3.14 8.47
CA ALA A 180 -10.20 3.78 8.40
C ALA A 180 -10.17 4.97 7.44
N SER A 181 -9.21 5.90 7.57
CA SER A 181 -9.06 7.06 6.68
C SER A 181 -7.60 7.39 6.39
N GLY A 182 -7.30 7.84 5.18
CA GLY A 182 -5.95 8.26 4.75
C GLY A 182 -5.55 7.54 3.47
N ASP A 183 -4.34 7.76 2.96
CA ASP A 183 -3.92 7.22 1.67
C ASP A 183 -2.90 6.10 1.81
N VAL A 184 -2.89 5.18 0.84
CA VAL A 184 -1.91 4.08 0.78
C VAL A 184 -1.14 4.18 -0.52
N LEU A 185 0.16 4.40 -0.41
CA LEU A 185 1.11 4.41 -1.51
C LEU A 185 2.06 3.22 -1.40
N VAL A 186 2.15 2.42 -2.45
CA VAL A 186 3.16 1.36 -2.59
C VAL A 186 3.93 1.60 -3.87
N GLU A 187 5.25 1.75 -3.79
CA GLU A 187 6.10 1.95 -4.97
C GLU A 187 7.27 0.97 -5.02
N ASN A 188 7.68 0.61 -6.24
CA ASN A 188 8.90 -0.17 -6.53
C ASN A 188 9.01 -1.50 -5.74
N SER A 189 7.90 -2.20 -5.51
CA SER A 189 7.84 -3.35 -4.59
C SER A 189 7.33 -4.63 -5.27
N LYS A 190 7.73 -5.81 -4.79
CA LYS A 190 7.19 -7.10 -5.29
C LYS A 190 6.25 -7.68 -4.25
N ILE A 191 5.01 -8.00 -4.61
CA ILE A 191 4.01 -8.50 -3.67
C ILE A 191 3.28 -9.71 -4.24
N GLU A 192 3.39 -10.86 -3.58
CA GLU A 192 2.69 -12.07 -4.01
C GLU A 192 1.18 -11.98 -3.73
N ASN A 193 0.80 -11.60 -2.50
CA ASN A 193 -0.60 -11.43 -2.10
C ASN A 193 -0.80 -10.12 -1.34
N LEU A 194 -1.50 -9.17 -1.95
CA LEU A 194 -1.84 -7.90 -1.35
C LEU A 194 -3.33 -7.86 -0.97
N LYS A 195 -3.63 -7.44 0.25
CA LYS A 195 -4.97 -7.11 0.71
C LYS A 195 -4.97 -5.70 1.27
N VAL A 196 -5.84 -4.84 0.72
CA VAL A 196 -6.06 -3.47 1.21
C VAL A 196 -7.52 -3.31 1.58
N SER A 197 -7.79 -2.83 2.80
CA SER A 197 -9.14 -2.63 3.34
C SER A 197 -9.27 -1.25 3.96
N MET A 198 -10.01 -0.35 3.30
CA MET A 198 -10.15 1.04 3.68
C MET A 198 -11.60 1.48 3.83
N ALA A 199 -11.89 2.48 4.68
CA ALA A 199 -13.18 3.13 4.64
C ALA A 199 -13.15 4.34 3.70
N SER A 200 -12.17 5.23 3.84
CA SER A 200 -11.97 6.38 2.95
C SER A 200 -10.50 6.65 2.63
N GLY A 201 -10.23 7.03 1.39
CA GLY A 201 -8.90 7.44 0.93
C GLY A 201 -8.44 6.64 -0.28
N ASP A 202 -7.37 7.11 -0.89
CA ASP A 202 -6.92 6.64 -2.19
C ASP A 202 -5.84 5.57 -2.04
N VAL A 203 -5.83 4.62 -2.97
CA VAL A 203 -4.82 3.55 -3.02
C VAL A 203 -4.05 3.69 -4.32
N SER A 204 -2.73 3.85 -4.22
CA SER A 204 -1.84 3.96 -5.37
C SER A 204 -0.74 2.92 -5.29
N ILE A 205 -0.67 2.03 -6.28
CA ILE A 205 0.38 1.02 -6.42
C ILE A 205 1.12 1.30 -7.73
N LYS A 206 2.39 1.67 -7.62
CA LYS A 206 3.23 2.10 -8.75
C LYS A 206 4.49 1.27 -8.89
N ASN A 207 4.87 0.92 -10.12
CA ASN A 207 6.13 0.22 -10.43
C ASN A 207 6.38 -1.05 -9.57
N CYS A 208 5.31 -1.72 -9.15
CA CYS A 208 5.33 -2.94 -8.38
C CYS A 208 5.17 -4.19 -9.27
N ILE A 209 5.23 -5.36 -8.64
CA ILE A 209 4.92 -6.65 -9.27
C ILE A 209 3.95 -7.36 -8.37
N VAL A 210 2.65 -7.31 -8.71
CA VAL A 210 1.59 -7.86 -7.86
C VAL A 210 0.91 -9.04 -8.54
N LYS A 211 0.95 -10.24 -7.91
CA LYS A 211 0.29 -11.45 -8.45
C LYS A 211 -1.17 -11.57 -8.05
N ALA A 212 -1.46 -11.40 -6.76
CA ALA A 212 -2.82 -11.42 -6.25
C ALA A 212 -3.10 -10.14 -5.44
N ALA A 213 -4.24 -9.51 -5.71
CA ALA A 213 -4.65 -8.28 -5.05
C ALA A 213 -6.12 -8.32 -4.64
N ASN A 214 -6.43 -7.83 -3.43
CA ASN A 214 -7.79 -7.73 -2.92
C ASN A 214 -8.01 -6.36 -2.29
N PHE A 215 -8.71 -5.50 -3.01
CA PHE A 215 -9.09 -4.16 -2.56
C PHE A 215 -10.52 -4.15 -2.05
N LYS A 216 -10.69 -3.58 -0.86
CA LYS A 216 -11.99 -3.28 -0.28
C LYS A 216 -11.95 -1.83 0.19
N SER A 217 -12.71 -0.94 -0.45
CA SER A 217 -12.86 0.44 0.00
C SER A 217 -14.34 0.78 0.17
N ALA A 218 -14.69 1.76 1.00
CA ALA A 218 -16.03 2.36 0.93
C ALA A 218 -16.01 3.57 -0.04
N SER A 219 -14.99 4.41 0.03
CA SER A 219 -14.78 5.53 -0.88
C SER A 219 -13.30 5.78 -1.16
N GLY A 220 -12.98 6.22 -2.38
CA GLY A 220 -11.64 6.62 -2.78
C GLY A 220 -11.21 5.89 -4.04
N ASP A 221 -10.26 6.49 -4.74
CA ASP A 221 -9.80 6.02 -6.04
C ASP A 221 -8.72 4.95 -5.87
N ILE A 222 -8.70 3.99 -6.80
CA ILE A 222 -7.74 2.88 -6.77
C ILE A 222 -6.96 2.89 -8.07
N PHE A 223 -5.67 3.20 -7.96
CA PHE A 223 -4.71 3.15 -9.06
C PHE A 223 -3.75 1.98 -8.85
N VAL A 224 -3.66 1.07 -9.82
CA VAL A 224 -2.71 -0.05 -9.80
C VAL A 224 -2.08 -0.17 -11.18
N ASP A 225 -0.80 0.14 -11.32
CA ASP A 225 -0.13 0.07 -12.64
C ASP A 225 0.67 -1.22 -12.91
N SER A 226 0.54 -2.19 -12.02
CA SER A 226 1.62 -3.16 -11.74
C SER A 226 1.15 -4.61 -11.64
N LEU A 227 0.01 -4.95 -12.26
CA LEU A 227 -0.47 -6.32 -12.32
C LEU A 227 0.33 -7.10 -13.36
N VAL A 228 0.93 -8.22 -12.94
CA VAL A 228 1.70 -9.11 -13.82
C VAL A 228 0.82 -9.79 -14.88
N GLU A 229 1.44 -10.52 -15.81
CA GLU A 229 0.72 -11.23 -16.87
C GLU A 229 -0.37 -12.18 -16.32
N ASP A 230 -0.01 -13.01 -15.34
CA ASP A 230 -0.93 -13.94 -14.64
C ASP A 230 -1.34 -13.36 -13.28
N PHE A 231 -2.55 -12.81 -13.16
CA PHE A 231 -3.01 -12.14 -11.94
C PHE A 231 -4.42 -12.56 -11.48
N TYR A 232 -4.64 -12.42 -10.16
CA TYR A 232 -5.95 -12.51 -9.51
C TYR A 232 -6.25 -11.23 -8.75
N CYS A 233 -7.08 -10.36 -9.31
CA CYS A 233 -7.43 -9.08 -8.69
C CYS A 233 -8.92 -9.05 -8.33
N THR A 234 -9.23 -8.69 -7.08
CA THR A 234 -10.59 -8.42 -6.62
C THR A 234 -10.69 -6.98 -6.15
N VAL A 235 -11.65 -6.23 -6.68
CA VAL A 235 -11.93 -4.85 -6.28
C VAL A 235 -13.37 -4.76 -5.81
N ASN A 236 -13.57 -4.37 -4.55
CA ASN A 236 -14.88 -4.06 -3.99
C ASN A 236 -14.87 -2.62 -3.47
N THR A 237 -15.59 -1.71 -4.12
CA THR A 237 -15.75 -0.33 -3.62
C THR A 237 -17.18 0.15 -3.74
N ALA A 238 -17.64 0.97 -2.80
CA ALA A 238 -18.94 1.62 -2.92
C ALA A 238 -18.86 2.89 -3.79
N SER A 239 -17.75 3.61 -3.78
CA SER A 239 -17.56 4.80 -4.61
C SER A 239 -16.07 5.01 -4.92
N GLY A 240 -15.76 5.37 -6.15
CA GLY A 240 -14.41 5.75 -6.55
C GLY A 240 -14.06 5.21 -7.92
N ASP A 241 -13.16 5.91 -8.59
CA ASP A 241 -12.66 5.54 -9.90
C ASP A 241 -11.54 4.50 -9.74
N ILE A 242 -11.46 3.58 -10.69
CA ILE A 242 -10.50 2.48 -10.67
C ILE A 242 -9.71 2.48 -11.97
N ASP A 243 -8.41 2.70 -11.84
CA ASP A 243 -7.46 2.65 -12.93
C ASP A 243 -6.52 1.47 -12.75
N LEU A 244 -6.66 0.46 -13.61
CA LEU A 244 -5.81 -0.73 -13.61
C LEU A 244 -4.95 -0.76 -14.87
N ILE A 245 -3.64 -0.90 -14.71
CA ILE A 245 -2.71 -1.25 -15.77
C ILE A 245 -2.25 -2.69 -15.55
N VAL A 246 -2.35 -3.49 -16.60
CA VAL A 246 -2.02 -4.91 -16.60
C VAL A 246 -0.95 -5.18 -17.64
N GLN A 247 -0.01 -6.07 -17.32
CA GLN A 247 0.96 -6.55 -18.29
C GLN A 247 0.31 -7.53 -19.27
N GLY A 248 0.55 -7.33 -20.56
CA GLY A 248 0.00 -8.12 -21.65
C GLY A 248 -1.40 -7.70 -22.09
N LYS A 249 -1.68 -7.93 -23.38
CA LYS A 249 -2.97 -7.63 -24.03
C LYS A 249 -3.88 -8.86 -24.20
N GLU A 250 -3.56 -9.97 -23.54
CA GLU A 250 -4.38 -11.17 -23.57
C GLU A 250 -5.78 -10.93 -22.95
N LYS A 251 -6.70 -11.87 -23.09
CA LYS A 251 -8.06 -11.70 -22.55
C LYS A 251 -8.06 -11.71 -21.02
N ILE A 252 -8.88 -10.85 -20.42
CA ILE A 252 -9.14 -10.82 -18.98
C ILE A 252 -10.52 -11.40 -18.70
N TYR A 253 -10.60 -12.34 -17.76
CA TYR A 253 -11.86 -12.91 -17.31
C TYR A 253 -12.47 -12.01 -16.25
N LEU A 254 -13.54 -11.31 -16.62
CA LEU A 254 -14.25 -10.38 -15.75
C LEU A 254 -15.38 -11.11 -14.99
N GLU A 255 -15.30 -11.06 -13.67
CA GLU A 255 -16.36 -11.49 -12.75
C GLU A 255 -17.02 -10.25 -12.12
N ALA A 256 -18.01 -9.70 -12.81
CA ALA A 256 -18.81 -8.58 -12.31
C ALA A 256 -20.28 -9.00 -12.17
N PRO A 257 -21.00 -8.54 -11.12
CA PRO A 257 -22.43 -8.79 -11.02
C PRO A 257 -23.15 -8.16 -12.21
N THR A 258 -23.93 -8.97 -12.94
CA THR A 258 -24.49 -8.69 -14.26
C THR A 258 -25.46 -7.51 -14.34
N HIS A 259 -25.76 -6.81 -13.24
CA HIS A 259 -26.87 -5.85 -13.13
C HIS A 259 -26.63 -4.61 -12.25
N ARG A 260 -25.38 -4.18 -12.04
CA ARG A 260 -25.11 -2.86 -11.42
C ARG A 260 -24.17 -2.05 -12.30
N TYR A 261 -24.70 -1.06 -13.01
CA TYR A 261 -23.87 -0.07 -13.69
C TYR A 261 -24.44 1.32 -13.44
N SER A 262 -23.86 2.06 -12.48
CA SER A 262 -23.62 3.49 -12.69
C SER A 262 -22.17 3.77 -13.08
N SER A 263 -21.36 2.71 -13.20
CA SER A 263 -19.93 2.74 -13.50
C SER A 263 -19.67 2.36 -14.97
N SER A 264 -18.98 3.23 -15.72
CA SER A 264 -18.58 2.90 -17.09
C SER A 264 -17.27 2.13 -17.10
N ILE A 265 -17.19 1.00 -17.81
CA ILE A 265 -15.94 0.22 -17.94
C ILE A 265 -15.31 0.52 -19.31
N LYS A 266 -14.12 1.10 -19.31
CA LYS A 266 -13.30 1.37 -20.49
C LYS A 266 -12.10 0.42 -20.48
N SER A 267 -11.88 -0.27 -21.60
CA SER A 267 -10.76 -1.22 -21.71
C SER A 267 -10.19 -1.26 -23.12
N ASN A 268 -8.86 -1.22 -23.22
CA ASN A 268 -8.12 -1.53 -24.45
C ASN A 268 -7.79 -3.05 -24.56
N VAL A 269 -8.11 -3.83 -23.52
CA VAL A 269 -7.98 -5.29 -23.48
C VAL A 269 -9.34 -5.95 -23.63
N ASP A 270 -9.38 -7.11 -24.29
CA ASP A 270 -10.59 -7.93 -24.41
C ASP A 270 -11.05 -8.43 -23.03
N LEU A 271 -12.27 -8.05 -22.64
CA LEU A 271 -12.92 -8.51 -21.41
C LEU A 271 -13.91 -9.62 -21.73
N VAL A 272 -13.72 -10.79 -21.13
CA VAL A 272 -14.62 -11.95 -21.26
C VAL A 272 -15.42 -12.07 -19.98
N GLN A 273 -16.72 -11.77 -20.04
CA GLN A 273 -17.60 -11.93 -18.90
C GLN A 273 -17.82 -13.41 -18.60
N SER A 274 -17.59 -13.81 -17.35
CA SER A 274 -17.70 -15.19 -16.92
C SER A 274 -19.17 -15.64 -16.78
N SER A 275 -19.87 -15.85 -17.89
CA SER A 275 -20.97 -16.84 -17.98
C SER A 275 -20.46 -18.20 -18.46
N ASP A 276 -19.28 -18.22 -19.08
CA ASP A 276 -18.72 -19.40 -19.73
C ASP A 276 -17.93 -20.28 -18.75
N SER A 277 -18.54 -21.42 -18.44
CA SER A 277 -17.98 -22.59 -17.75
C SER A 277 -16.87 -23.25 -18.59
N SER A 278 -15.80 -22.52 -18.89
CA SER A 278 -14.57 -23.13 -19.41
C SER A 278 -13.73 -23.64 -18.25
N THR A 279 -13.40 -24.93 -18.29
CA THR A 279 -12.65 -25.69 -17.28
C THR A 279 -11.14 -25.43 -17.30
N LEU A 280 -10.68 -24.44 -18.06
CA LEU A 280 -9.28 -24.07 -18.13
C LEU A 280 -8.92 -23.18 -16.92
N PRO A 281 -7.74 -23.35 -16.31
CA PRO A 281 -7.30 -22.45 -15.24
C PRO A 281 -7.21 -21.03 -15.80
N LYS A 282 -8.12 -20.17 -15.33
CA LYS A 282 -8.14 -18.75 -15.70
C LYS A 282 -6.95 -18.09 -15.01
N LYS A 283 -5.99 -17.63 -15.80
CA LYS A 283 -4.76 -16.98 -15.33
C LYS A 283 -4.90 -15.48 -15.08
N ARG A 284 -5.86 -14.82 -15.75
CA ARG A 284 -6.11 -13.37 -15.66
C ARG A 284 -7.53 -13.12 -15.21
N VAL A 285 -7.74 -13.10 -13.89
CA VAL A 285 -9.07 -12.97 -13.30
C VAL A 285 -9.20 -11.62 -12.62
N LEU A 286 -10.23 -10.87 -13.02
CA LEU A 286 -10.57 -9.59 -12.43
C LEU A 286 -12.01 -9.66 -11.92
N LYS A 287 -12.18 -9.58 -10.61
CA LYS A 287 -13.48 -9.56 -9.95
C LYS A 287 -13.80 -8.15 -9.50
N ILE A 288 -14.83 -7.54 -10.07
CA ILE A 288 -15.16 -6.14 -9.82
C ILE A 288 -16.56 -6.03 -9.22
N ASN A 289 -16.66 -5.32 -8.11
CA ASN A 289 -17.91 -4.96 -7.47
C ASN A 289 -17.84 -3.49 -7.05
N VAL A 290 -18.22 -2.61 -7.96
CA VAL A 290 -18.15 -1.16 -7.83
C VAL A 290 -19.56 -0.63 -7.91
N MET A 291 -20.00 0.11 -6.90
CA MET A 291 -21.34 0.68 -6.93
C MET A 291 -21.40 1.99 -7.74
N SER A 292 -20.39 2.85 -7.65
CA SER A 292 -20.29 4.11 -8.40
C SER A 292 -18.83 4.49 -8.68
N GLY A 293 -18.57 5.16 -9.81
CA GLY A 293 -17.23 5.53 -10.29
C GLY A 293 -16.90 4.86 -11.62
N ASP A 294 -15.95 5.38 -12.38
CA ASP A 294 -15.53 4.81 -13.65
C ASP A 294 -14.42 3.78 -13.46
N ILE A 295 -14.37 2.78 -14.34
CA ILE A 295 -13.33 1.75 -14.34
C ILE A 295 -12.59 1.81 -15.67
N SER A 296 -11.27 1.90 -15.59
CA SER A 296 -10.35 1.98 -16.72
C SER A 296 -9.34 0.86 -16.61
N ILE A 297 -9.23 0.05 -17.66
CA ILE A 297 -8.30 -1.08 -17.73
C ILE A 297 -7.40 -0.91 -18.95
N ARG A 298 -6.09 -0.85 -18.71
CA ARG A 298 -5.07 -0.65 -19.74
C ARG A 298 -4.10 -1.82 -19.76
N GLY A 299 -4.12 -2.60 -20.83
CA GLY A 299 -3.10 -3.58 -21.14
C GLY A 299 -1.92 -2.90 -21.83
N VAL A 300 -0.74 -3.06 -21.24
CA VAL A 300 0.53 -2.62 -21.81
C VAL A 300 1.35 -3.85 -22.20
N GLU A 301 2.01 -3.81 -23.36
CA GLU A 301 2.91 -4.90 -23.72
C GLU A 301 4.13 -4.88 -22.81
N PRO A 302 4.61 -6.05 -22.34
CA PRO A 302 5.85 -6.11 -21.58
C PRO A 302 6.97 -5.56 -22.48
N GLN A 303 7.57 -4.45 -22.08
CA GLN A 303 8.84 -4.04 -22.66
C GLN A 303 9.84 -5.14 -22.30
N GLY A 304 10.45 -5.76 -23.31
CA GLY A 304 11.27 -6.96 -23.13
C GLY A 304 12.35 -6.83 -22.05
N GLU A 305 12.64 -7.94 -21.38
CA GLU A 305 13.74 -8.18 -20.42
C GLU A 305 14.53 -6.93 -19.98
N ALA A 306 13.95 -6.16 -19.06
CA ALA A 306 14.66 -5.20 -18.22
C ALA A 306 14.08 -5.30 -16.80
N MET A 307 14.18 -6.50 -16.24
CA MET A 307 14.02 -6.75 -14.80
C MET A 307 15.37 -7.05 -14.14
N GLU A 308 16.45 -6.47 -14.69
CA GLU A 308 17.71 -6.16 -14.01
C GLU A 308 18.13 -4.77 -14.51
N GLU A 309 18.46 -3.87 -13.57
CA GLU A 309 18.86 -2.45 -13.77
C GLU A 309 17.73 -1.42 -14.00
N MET A 310 17.05 -1.03 -12.91
CA MET A 310 16.30 0.23 -12.84
C MET A 310 17.25 1.40 -12.54
N GLY A 311 17.58 2.18 -13.58
CA GLY A 311 18.35 3.41 -13.45
C GLY A 311 18.21 4.33 -14.64
N LYS A 312 17.39 5.37 -14.46
CA LYS A 312 17.28 6.65 -15.22
C LYS A 312 16.28 6.76 -16.37
N GLU A 313 15.40 7.78 -16.20
CA GLU A 313 14.89 8.76 -17.18
C GLU A 313 14.07 8.23 -18.40
N LYS A 314 13.05 8.89 -18.95
CA LYS A 314 12.54 10.27 -18.91
C LYS A 314 11.12 10.27 -19.50
N ARG A 315 10.36 11.33 -19.20
CA ARG A 315 9.08 11.71 -19.82
C ARG A 315 9.17 11.70 -21.35
N GLU A 316 8.12 11.19 -22.01
CA GLU A 316 7.69 11.72 -23.30
C GLU A 316 6.17 11.60 -23.48
N ASP A 317 5.57 12.77 -23.70
CA ASP A 317 4.20 13.01 -24.13
C ASP A 317 4.14 12.78 -25.66
N ASN A 318 3.22 11.95 -26.15
CA ASN A 318 2.67 12.14 -27.50
C ASN A 318 1.40 11.32 -27.83
N SER A 319 0.36 12.08 -28.19
CA SER A 319 -0.70 11.83 -29.18
C SER A 319 -1.74 10.72 -28.95
N LYS A 320 -2.92 11.19 -28.56
CA LYS A 320 -4.27 10.58 -28.63
C LYS A 320 -4.63 10.06 -30.04
N GLY A 321 -5.42 8.99 -30.09
CA GLY A 321 -6.12 8.57 -31.31
C GLY A 321 -7.26 7.58 -31.09
N ASP A 322 -6.96 6.35 -30.67
CA ASP A 322 -7.92 5.23 -30.80
C ASP A 322 -8.04 4.28 -29.60
N GLU A 323 -7.44 4.61 -28.45
CA GLU A 323 -7.27 3.64 -27.36
C GLU A 323 -8.42 3.54 -26.34
N PHE A 324 -9.47 4.36 -26.45
CA PHE A 324 -10.52 4.43 -25.44
C PHE A 324 -11.91 4.50 -26.05
N LEU A 325 -12.47 3.34 -26.40
CA LEU A 325 -13.87 3.19 -26.81
C LEU A 325 -14.61 2.26 -25.85
N THR A 326 -15.85 2.61 -25.50
CA THR A 326 -16.76 1.74 -24.77
C THR A 326 -17.16 0.52 -25.61
N ILE A 327 -17.72 -0.52 -24.97
CA ILE A 327 -18.18 -1.72 -25.67
C ILE A 327 -19.29 -1.35 -26.67
N GLU A 328 -20.16 -0.43 -26.27
CA GLU A 328 -21.27 0.09 -27.06
C GLU A 328 -20.76 0.90 -28.27
N GLU A 329 -19.76 1.77 -28.08
CA GLU A 329 -19.12 2.53 -29.16
C GLU A 329 -18.43 1.60 -30.17
N LYS A 330 -17.68 0.59 -29.70
CA LYS A 330 -17.06 -0.43 -30.57
C LYS A 330 -18.12 -1.19 -31.37
N LYS A 331 -19.26 -1.51 -30.74
CA LYS A 331 -20.38 -2.23 -31.37
C LYS A 331 -21.12 -1.36 -32.39
N ILE A 332 -21.32 -0.07 -32.14
CA ILE A 332 -21.90 0.87 -33.10
C ILE A 332 -20.97 0.98 -34.32
N LEU A 333 -19.66 1.12 -34.10
CA LEU A 333 -18.67 1.18 -35.19
C LEU A 333 -18.59 -0.12 -35.99
N SER A 334 -18.66 -1.29 -35.36
CA SER A 334 -18.65 -2.57 -36.09
C SER A 334 -19.92 -2.76 -36.92
N LEU A 335 -21.11 -2.45 -36.37
CA LEU A 335 -22.37 -2.50 -37.10
C LEU A 335 -22.41 -1.53 -38.28
N LEU A 336 -21.82 -0.34 -38.11
CA LEU A 336 -21.70 0.66 -39.17
C LEU A 336 -20.74 0.21 -40.28
N LYS A 337 -19.55 -0.32 -39.92
CA LYS A 337 -18.57 -0.89 -40.87
C LYS A 337 -19.13 -2.09 -41.63
N GLU A 338 -19.90 -2.94 -40.98
CA GLU A 338 -20.60 -4.06 -41.60
C GLU A 338 -21.85 -3.66 -42.41
N LYS A 339 -22.16 -2.35 -42.51
CA LYS A 339 -23.33 -1.78 -43.20
C LYS A 339 -24.67 -2.34 -42.71
N LYS A 340 -24.72 -2.82 -41.45
CA LYS A 340 -25.94 -3.32 -40.80
C LYS A 340 -26.83 -2.20 -40.29
N ILE A 341 -26.27 -1.00 -40.09
CA ILE A 341 -26.96 0.21 -39.68
C ILE A 341 -26.56 1.39 -40.57
N SER A 342 -27.43 2.40 -40.67
CA SER A 342 -27.10 3.64 -41.39
C SER A 342 -26.29 4.60 -40.51
N ARG A 343 -25.56 5.52 -41.14
CA ARG A 343 -24.81 6.59 -40.44
C ARG A 343 -25.72 7.46 -39.57
N SER A 344 -26.94 7.76 -40.05
CA SER A 344 -27.93 8.51 -39.27
C SER A 344 -28.36 7.75 -38.00
N PHE A 345 -28.53 6.43 -38.09
CA PHE A 345 -28.91 5.59 -36.96
C PHE A 345 -27.76 5.41 -35.96
N ALA A 346 -26.52 5.34 -36.44
CA ALA A 346 -25.33 5.34 -35.58
C ALA A 346 -25.20 6.64 -34.76
N ILE A 347 -25.56 7.80 -35.34
CA ILE A 347 -25.58 9.08 -34.62
C ILE A 347 -26.65 9.08 -33.53
N GLU A 348 -27.84 8.54 -33.79
CA GLU A 348 -28.89 8.41 -32.77
C GLU A 348 -28.45 7.52 -31.60
N LEU A 349 -27.81 6.38 -31.89
CA LEU A 349 -27.27 5.51 -30.84
C LEU A 349 -26.18 6.18 -30.01
N LEU A 350 -25.31 6.99 -30.63
CA LEU A 350 -24.29 7.77 -29.91
C LEU A 350 -24.91 8.88 -29.05
N LYS A 351 -26.02 9.50 -29.49
CA LYS A 351 -26.75 10.48 -28.66
C LYS A 351 -27.34 9.83 -27.40
N GLU A 352 -27.84 8.60 -27.50
CA GLU A 352 -28.29 7.83 -26.33
C GLU A 352 -27.15 7.47 -25.37
N LEU A 353 -25.91 7.38 -25.87
CA LEU A 353 -24.69 7.24 -25.07
C LEU A 353 -24.17 8.57 -24.50
N GLY A 354 -24.89 9.68 -24.69
CA GLY A 354 -24.55 11.00 -24.14
C GLY A 354 -23.73 11.91 -25.06
N TYR A 355 -23.49 11.52 -26.31
CA TYR A 355 -22.81 12.40 -27.28
C TYR A 355 -23.73 13.54 -27.75
N SER A 356 -23.16 14.74 -27.89
CA SER A 356 -23.82 15.78 -28.68
C SER A 356 -23.79 15.41 -30.17
N GLU A 357 -24.70 15.98 -30.96
CA GLU A 357 -24.78 15.69 -32.40
C GLU A 357 -23.47 15.99 -33.15
N GLU A 358 -22.81 17.10 -32.80
CA GLU A 358 -21.52 17.49 -33.37
C GLU A 358 -20.39 16.54 -32.96
N LEU A 359 -20.40 16.07 -31.72
CA LEU A 359 -19.41 15.11 -31.22
C LEU A 359 -19.64 13.71 -31.81
N ALA A 360 -20.88 13.29 -31.99
CA ALA A 360 -21.22 12.02 -32.64
C ALA A 360 -20.82 12.02 -34.13
N ASP A 361 -21.07 13.12 -34.85
CA ASP A 361 -20.67 13.23 -36.26
C ASP A 361 -19.14 13.27 -36.40
N LYS A 362 -18.44 13.96 -35.50
CA LYS A 362 -16.97 13.95 -35.44
C LYS A 362 -16.41 12.58 -35.08
N PHE A 363 -16.99 11.93 -34.06
CA PHE A 363 -16.62 10.59 -33.63
C PHE A 363 -16.72 9.57 -34.76
N LEU A 364 -17.82 9.62 -35.53
CA LEU A 364 -17.99 8.77 -36.70
C LEU A 364 -17.07 9.18 -37.85
N LYS A 365 -16.88 10.47 -38.15
CA LYS A 365 -15.94 10.91 -39.22
C LYS A 365 -14.51 10.46 -38.99
N ASP A 366 -14.07 10.48 -37.74
CA ASP A 366 -12.70 10.13 -37.40
C ASP A 366 -12.47 8.60 -37.45
N ARG A 367 -13.54 7.76 -37.45
CA ARG A 367 -13.41 6.30 -37.18
C ARG A 367 -14.30 5.34 -38.01
N GLY A 368 -15.32 5.84 -38.68
CA GLY A 368 -16.21 5.11 -39.58
C GLY A 368 -16.20 5.80 -40.94
N GLU A 369 -15.74 5.09 -41.98
CA GLU A 369 -15.47 5.58 -43.35
C GLU A 369 -16.41 6.68 -43.88
#